data_AF-A0A3P7JJK2-F1
#
_entry.id   AF-A0A3P7JJK2-F1
#
_cell.length_a   1.000
_cell.length_b   1.000
_cell.length_c   1.000
_cell.angle_alpha   90.00
_cell.angle_beta   90.00
_cell.angle_gamma   90.00
#
_symmetry.space_group_name_H-M   'P 1'
#
loop_
_entity.id
_entity.type
_entity.pdbx_description
1 polymer ?
#
loop_
_entity_poly.entity_id
_entity_poly.type
_entity_poly.pdbx_seq_one_letter_code
_entity_poly.pdbx_strand_id
1 'polypeptide(L)'
;MIVPALLFSFCLTVWSGAVNFCKDAKDCHTCAESFTHVLGFREHCRWCVEAKLCVGPFSCPLGKPVVQRDPFRCPVKAKGKRYTDALGRSLFALILAQKNSNVTSCLHNLRPDIGFIRTYSVECDASGNSCGGMLAVSEEGRAIYLSYGNTVSRKQLVSELVNGLGAQLGAWEKFESKKAGVVSYFHKAFYKYAISQITCFVLLIIYNN
;
A
#
# COMPACT_ATOMS: atom_id res chain seq x y z
N MET A 1 -50.37 15.96 44.42
CA MET A 1 -48.98 16.19 43.96
C MET A 1 -48.31 14.85 43.69
N ILE A 2 -48.55 14.22 42.53
CA ILE A 2 -47.86 12.99 42.11
C ILE A 2 -47.82 12.98 40.58
N VAL A 3 -46.85 13.64 39.93
CA VAL A 3 -46.74 13.58 38.45
C VAL A 3 -45.31 13.51 37.87
N PRO A 4 -44.17 13.90 38.49
CA PRO A 4 -42.90 13.92 37.74
C PRO A 4 -41.94 12.74 38.00
N ALA A 5 -42.42 11.57 38.45
CA ALA A 5 -41.52 10.43 38.75
C ALA A 5 -41.46 9.32 37.68
N LEU A 6 -42.36 9.34 36.68
CA LEU A 6 -42.49 8.23 35.71
C LEU A 6 -41.81 8.45 34.36
N LEU A 7 -41.22 9.63 34.11
CA LEU A 7 -40.59 9.96 32.82
C LEU A 7 -39.09 9.65 32.75
N PHE A 8 -38.46 9.20 33.84
CA PHE A 8 -37.00 8.95 33.88
C PHE A 8 -36.58 7.48 33.71
N SER A 9 -37.53 6.55 33.48
CA SER A 9 -37.22 5.12 33.42
C SER A 9 -37.21 4.52 32.00
N PHE A 10 -37.33 5.34 30.93
CA PHE A 10 -37.44 4.85 29.55
C PHE A 10 -36.17 5.01 28.68
N CYS A 11 -35.00 5.29 29.27
CA CYS A 11 -33.77 5.55 28.50
C CYS A 11 -32.60 4.57 28.70
N LEU A 12 -32.81 3.33 29.18
CA LEU A 12 -31.68 2.41 29.47
C LEU A 12 -31.67 1.07 28.72
N THR A 13 -32.39 0.94 27.61
CA THR A 13 -32.20 -0.21 26.71
C THR A 13 -31.77 0.24 25.32
N VAL A 14 -30.61 0.91 25.24
CA VAL A 14 -29.87 0.96 23.98
C VAL A 14 -29.25 -0.42 23.79
N TRP A 15 -29.79 -1.14 22.81
CA TRP A 15 -29.29 -2.42 22.29
C TRP A 15 -27.75 -2.42 22.16
N SER A 16 -27.06 -3.10 23.09
CA SER A 16 -25.61 -3.37 22.97
C SER A 16 -25.29 -4.56 22.06
N GLY A 17 -26.31 -5.19 21.46
CA GLY A 17 -26.18 -6.42 20.66
C GLY A 17 -25.36 -6.28 19.38
N ALA A 18 -25.21 -5.07 18.83
CA ALA A 18 -24.47 -4.85 17.58
C ALA A 18 -22.93 -4.95 17.74
N VAL A 19 -22.39 -4.82 18.96
CA VAL A 19 -20.93 -4.83 19.20
C VAL A 19 -20.38 -6.24 19.41
N ASN A 20 -21.26 -7.23 19.65
CA ASN A 20 -20.85 -8.60 19.94
C ASN A 20 -20.40 -9.37 18.68
N PHE A 21 -20.96 -9.06 17.51
CA PHE A 21 -20.63 -9.78 16.27
C PHE A 21 -19.15 -9.67 15.86
N CYS A 22 -18.54 -8.50 16.04
CA CYS A 22 -17.10 -8.35 15.75
C CYS A 22 -16.23 -9.20 16.68
N LYS A 23 -16.66 -9.44 17.93
CA LYS A 23 -15.88 -10.23 18.89
C LYS A 23 -15.91 -11.73 18.59
N ASP A 24 -16.84 -12.19 17.76
CA ASP A 24 -16.98 -13.59 17.38
C ASP A 24 -15.92 -14.02 16.35
N ALA A 25 -15.36 -13.06 15.58
CA ALA A 25 -14.30 -13.33 14.63
C ALA A 25 -12.94 -13.54 15.33
N LYS A 26 -12.43 -14.77 15.27
CA LYS A 26 -11.17 -15.19 15.93
C LYS A 26 -9.93 -15.01 15.06
N ASP A 27 -10.12 -14.77 13.77
CA ASP A 27 -9.06 -14.57 12.80
C ASP A 27 -9.22 -13.23 12.06
N CYS A 28 -8.09 -12.71 11.61
CA CYS A 28 -8.04 -11.41 10.95
C CYS A 28 -8.86 -11.38 9.64
N HIS A 29 -8.87 -12.49 8.90
CA HIS A 29 -9.52 -12.52 7.59
C HIS A 29 -11.02 -12.38 7.73
N THR A 30 -11.63 -13.20 8.58
CA THR A 30 -13.07 -13.13 8.91
C THR A 30 -13.42 -11.82 9.59
N CYS A 31 -12.55 -11.27 10.44
CA CYS A 31 -12.76 -9.96 11.04
C CYS A 31 -12.84 -8.84 9.99
N ALA A 32 -11.93 -8.83 9.01
CA ALA A 32 -11.87 -7.80 7.99
C ALA A 32 -13.09 -7.83 7.04
N GLU A 33 -13.69 -8.99 6.83
CA GLU A 33 -14.93 -9.16 6.03
C GLU A 33 -16.20 -8.86 6.85
N SER A 34 -16.09 -8.88 8.17
CA SER A 34 -17.21 -8.65 9.08
C SER A 34 -17.58 -7.17 9.19
N PHE A 35 -18.86 -6.92 9.44
CA PHE A 35 -19.40 -5.59 9.63
C PHE A 35 -20.52 -5.63 10.67
N THR A 36 -20.73 -4.48 11.30
CA THR A 36 -21.84 -4.23 12.20
C THR A 36 -22.64 -3.03 11.70
N HIS A 37 -23.88 -2.89 12.16
CA HIS A 37 -24.69 -1.72 11.87
C HIS A 37 -24.71 -0.81 13.10
N VAL A 38 -24.07 0.35 13.00
CA VAL A 38 -24.07 1.38 14.04
C VAL A 38 -24.93 2.53 13.53
N LEU A 39 -26.01 2.85 14.26
CA LEU A 39 -26.94 3.93 13.90
C LEU A 39 -27.49 3.85 12.46
N GLY A 40 -27.71 2.62 11.96
CA GLY A 40 -28.22 2.37 10.60
C GLY A 40 -27.15 2.39 9.50
N PHE A 41 -25.90 2.71 9.81
CA PHE A 41 -24.79 2.68 8.88
C PHE A 41 -23.97 1.39 9.01
N ARG A 42 -23.54 0.86 7.85
CA ARG A 42 -22.69 -0.32 7.79
C ARG A 42 -21.24 0.05 8.13
N GLU A 43 -20.78 -0.39 9.28
CA GLU A 43 -19.43 -0.16 9.78
C GLU A 43 -18.63 -1.45 9.83
N HIS A 44 -17.43 -1.46 9.24
CA HIS A 44 -16.57 -2.64 9.24
C HIS A 44 -15.90 -2.85 10.59
N CYS A 45 -15.84 -4.11 11.03
CA CYS A 45 -15.06 -4.49 12.21
C CYS A 45 -13.57 -4.19 11.99
N ARG A 46 -12.83 -3.99 13.09
CA ARG A 46 -11.40 -3.71 13.07
C ARG A 46 -10.63 -4.81 13.79
N TRP A 47 -9.63 -5.35 13.11
CA TRP A 47 -8.67 -6.27 13.70
C TRP A 47 -7.48 -5.49 14.27
N CYS A 48 -7.26 -5.56 15.58
CA CYS A 48 -6.09 -4.97 16.21
C CYS A 48 -4.92 -5.95 16.11
N VAL A 49 -3.88 -5.63 15.32
CA VAL A 49 -2.82 -6.59 14.94
C VAL A 49 -1.99 -7.04 16.15
N GLU A 50 -1.65 -6.10 17.06
CA GLU A 50 -0.84 -6.41 18.25
C GLU A 50 -1.60 -7.29 19.25
N ALA A 51 -2.87 -6.95 19.51
CA ALA A 51 -3.69 -7.64 20.49
C ALA A 51 -4.40 -8.88 19.93
N LYS A 52 -4.29 -9.14 18.63
CA LYS A 52 -4.86 -10.29 17.90
C LYS A 52 -6.34 -10.50 18.20
N LEU A 53 -7.10 -9.39 18.21
CA LEU A 53 -8.51 -9.39 18.54
C LEU A 53 -9.29 -8.56 17.53
N CYS A 54 -10.49 -9.03 17.21
CA CYS A 54 -11.45 -8.32 16.40
C CYS A 54 -12.40 -7.55 17.30
N VAL A 55 -12.56 -6.25 17.02
CA VAL A 55 -13.42 -5.36 17.79
C VAL A 55 -14.23 -4.45 16.88
N GLY A 56 -15.18 -3.75 17.49
CA GLY A 56 -15.93 -2.71 16.82
C GLY A 56 -15.04 -1.59 16.26
N PRO A 57 -15.61 -0.73 15.40
CA PRO A 57 -14.88 0.27 14.62
C PRO A 57 -14.07 1.27 15.46
N PHE A 58 -14.36 1.47 16.75
CA PHE A 58 -13.69 2.49 17.57
C PHE A 58 -12.84 1.93 18.73
N SER A 59 -12.64 0.62 18.79
CA SER A 59 -12.14 -0.03 20.02
C SER A 59 -10.68 -0.48 19.95
N CYS A 60 -9.96 -0.27 18.84
CA CYS A 60 -8.51 -0.51 18.81
C CYS A 60 -7.74 0.66 19.44
N PRO A 61 -6.57 0.40 20.08
CA PRO A 61 -5.72 1.46 20.60
C PRO A 61 -5.28 2.44 19.50
N LEU A 62 -5.31 3.74 19.80
CA LEU A 62 -4.86 4.78 18.89
C LEU A 62 -3.37 4.63 18.56
N GLY A 63 -3.00 4.88 17.30
CA GLY A 63 -1.62 4.81 16.82
C GLY A 63 -1.09 3.39 16.58
N LYS A 64 -1.93 2.35 16.73
CA LYS A 64 -1.54 0.95 16.49
C LYS A 64 -2.02 0.45 15.12
N PRO A 65 -1.30 -0.51 14.51
CA PRO A 65 -1.70 -1.07 13.22
C PRO A 65 -3.03 -1.82 13.34
N VAL A 66 -3.97 -1.47 12.46
CA VAL A 66 -5.29 -2.07 12.36
C VAL A 66 -5.56 -2.56 10.95
N VAL A 67 -6.28 -3.68 10.85
CA VAL A 67 -6.83 -4.16 9.57
C VAL A 67 -8.34 -3.95 9.59
N GLN A 68 -8.87 -3.31 8.56
CA GLN A 68 -10.29 -3.06 8.38
C GLN A 68 -10.59 -3.27 6.90
N ARG A 69 -11.72 -3.91 6.59
CA ARG A 69 -12.27 -4.10 5.23
C ARG A 69 -11.46 -4.98 4.27
N ASP A 70 -10.14 -4.99 4.39
CA ASP A 70 -9.20 -5.56 3.42
C ASP A 70 -8.49 -6.80 4.00
N PRO A 71 -8.99 -8.03 3.76
CA PRO A 71 -8.44 -9.24 4.38
C PRO A 71 -7.00 -9.55 3.94
N PHE A 72 -6.58 -9.06 2.78
CA PHE A 72 -5.20 -9.23 2.30
C PHE A 72 -4.17 -8.48 3.16
N ARG A 73 -4.58 -7.51 3.98
CA ARG A 73 -3.70 -6.82 4.94
C ARG A 73 -3.45 -7.64 6.20
N CYS A 74 -4.11 -8.79 6.34
CA CYS A 74 -3.93 -9.65 7.49
C CYS A 74 -2.52 -10.24 7.57
N PRO A 75 -1.93 -10.31 8.76
CA PRO A 75 -0.59 -10.83 8.94
C PRO A 75 -0.56 -12.32 8.57
N VAL A 76 0.15 -12.66 7.50
CA VAL A 76 0.41 -14.03 7.10
C VAL A 76 1.71 -14.49 7.75
N LYS A 77 1.72 -15.68 8.36
CA LYS A 77 2.98 -16.32 8.78
C LYS A 77 3.82 -16.59 7.53
N ALA A 78 4.92 -15.84 7.37
CA ALA A 78 5.85 -16.05 6.28
C ALA A 78 6.44 -17.47 6.36
N LYS A 79 6.17 -18.30 5.34
CA LYS A 79 6.80 -19.62 5.18
C LYS A 79 8.13 -19.43 4.44
N GLY A 80 9.20 -19.04 5.14
CA GLY A 80 10.54 -18.94 4.55
C GLY A 80 11.42 -17.82 5.08
N LYS A 81 12.50 -17.50 4.35
CA LYS A 81 13.45 -16.43 4.68
C LYS A 81 12.70 -15.10 4.75
N ARG A 82 12.68 -14.48 5.93
CA ARG A 82 12.36 -13.04 6.06
C ARG A 82 13.34 -12.26 5.19
N TYR A 83 12.87 -11.15 4.61
CA TYR A 83 13.76 -10.12 4.07
C TYR A 83 14.92 -9.91 5.05
N THR A 84 16.14 -10.17 4.60
CA THR A 84 17.33 -9.91 5.43
C THR A 84 17.64 -8.43 5.36
N ASP A 85 18.14 -7.86 6.45
CA ASP A 85 18.63 -6.48 6.46
C ASP A 85 19.69 -6.26 5.36
N ALA A 86 20.56 -7.25 5.14
CA ALA A 86 21.53 -7.25 4.06
C ALA A 86 20.88 -7.11 2.67
N LEU A 87 19.81 -7.86 2.39
CA LEU A 87 19.06 -7.73 1.13
C LEU A 87 18.36 -6.37 1.04
N GLY A 88 17.77 -5.88 2.13
CA GLY A 88 17.13 -4.57 2.18
C GLY A 88 18.10 -3.43 1.85
N ARG A 89 19.28 -3.41 2.49
CA ARG A 89 20.35 -2.43 2.22
C ARG A 89 20.88 -2.54 0.78
N SER A 90 21.02 -3.77 0.30
CA SER A 90 21.46 -4.09 -1.05
C SER A 90 20.49 -3.56 -2.12
N LEU A 91 19.19 -3.68 -1.91
CA LEU A 91 18.15 -3.10 -2.77
C LEU A 91 18.05 -1.58 -2.62
N PHE A 92 18.25 -1.04 -1.41
CA PHE A 92 18.23 0.41 -1.16
C PHE A 92 19.34 1.16 -1.92
N ALA A 93 20.49 0.52 -2.14
CA ALA A 93 21.57 1.07 -2.96
C ALA A 93 21.13 1.47 -4.37
N LEU A 94 20.20 0.71 -4.97
CA LEU A 94 19.64 1.01 -6.30
C LEU A 94 18.86 2.33 -6.29
N ILE A 95 18.07 2.57 -5.24
CA ILE A 95 17.29 3.80 -5.06
C ILE A 95 18.20 5.00 -4.80
N LEU A 96 19.30 4.79 -4.05
CA LEU A 96 20.29 5.83 -3.84
C LEU A 96 21.03 6.20 -5.13
N ALA A 97 21.39 5.21 -5.94
CA ALA A 97 22.09 5.44 -7.21
C ALA A 97 21.28 6.32 -8.17
N GLN A 98 19.94 6.15 -8.21
CA GLN A 98 19.05 6.97 -9.02
C GLN A 98 19.01 8.46 -8.63
N LYS A 99 19.38 8.80 -7.39
CA LYS A 99 19.44 10.20 -6.93
C LYS A 99 20.75 10.88 -7.31
N ASN A 100 21.74 10.11 -7.76
CA ASN A 100 23.03 10.64 -8.19
C ASN A 100 22.96 11.08 -9.66
N SER A 101 23.72 12.12 -10.02
CA SER A 101 23.86 12.54 -11.42
C SER A 101 24.56 11.49 -12.29
N ASN A 102 25.42 10.67 -11.69
CA ASN A 102 26.10 9.54 -12.35
C ASN A 102 25.73 8.22 -11.67
N VAL A 103 24.65 7.61 -12.18
CA VAL A 103 24.10 6.35 -11.70
C VAL A 103 25.11 5.20 -11.81
N THR A 104 25.82 5.10 -12.95
CA THR A 104 26.80 4.03 -13.22
C THR A 104 27.94 4.05 -12.20
N SER A 105 28.51 5.22 -11.93
CA SER A 105 29.59 5.36 -10.95
C SER A 105 29.13 5.01 -9.54
N CYS A 106 27.91 5.44 -9.17
CA CYS A 106 27.36 5.13 -7.85
C CYS A 106 27.10 3.63 -7.66
N LEU A 107 26.53 2.96 -8.67
CA LEU A 107 26.33 1.52 -8.64
C LEU A 107 27.65 0.76 -8.58
N HIS A 108 28.65 1.15 -9.38
CA HIS A 108 29.97 0.50 -9.34
C HIS A 108 30.62 0.56 -7.95
N ASN A 109 30.39 1.63 -7.18
CA ASN A 109 30.93 1.76 -5.82
C ASN A 109 30.15 0.97 -4.75
N LEU A 110 28.83 0.80 -4.93
CA LEU A 110 27.96 0.17 -3.92
C LEU A 110 27.68 -1.31 -4.22
N ARG A 111 27.54 -1.64 -5.49
CA ARG A 111 27.08 -2.91 -6.06
C ARG A 111 27.74 -3.14 -7.42
N PRO A 112 29.04 -3.48 -7.44
CA PRO A 112 29.79 -3.68 -8.70
C PRO A 112 29.24 -4.85 -9.52
N ASP A 113 28.49 -5.75 -8.91
CA ASP A 113 27.80 -6.88 -9.54
C ASP A 113 26.55 -6.46 -10.34
N ILE A 114 26.15 -5.19 -10.30
CA ILE A 114 24.99 -4.64 -11.01
C ILE A 114 25.44 -3.75 -12.16
N GLY A 115 25.11 -4.18 -13.38
CA GLY A 115 25.25 -3.40 -14.60
C GLY A 115 24.06 -2.46 -14.81
N PHE A 116 24.33 -1.16 -14.95
CA PHE A 116 23.34 -0.17 -15.36
C PHE A 116 22.99 -0.34 -16.84
N ILE A 117 21.70 -0.42 -17.17
CA ILE A 117 21.23 -0.48 -18.56
C ILE A 117 20.70 0.89 -19.01
N ARG A 118 19.67 1.40 -18.33
CA ARG A 118 18.99 2.64 -18.74
C ARG A 118 18.16 3.26 -17.63
N THR A 119 18.06 4.59 -17.64
CA THR A 119 17.03 5.33 -16.90
C THR A 119 15.90 5.74 -17.82
N TYR A 120 14.68 5.69 -17.30
CA TYR A 120 13.47 6.18 -17.99
C TYR A 120 12.90 7.33 -17.19
N SER A 121 12.37 8.33 -17.90
CA SER A 121 11.66 9.46 -17.31
C SER A 121 10.36 9.62 -18.09
N VAL A 122 9.23 9.61 -17.40
CA VAL A 122 7.89 9.75 -18.00
C VAL A 122 7.10 10.81 -17.24
N GLU A 123 6.19 11.50 -17.92
CA GLU A 123 5.28 12.44 -17.27
C GLU A 123 4.19 11.69 -16.48
N CYS A 124 4.13 11.97 -15.19
CA CYS A 124 3.23 11.29 -14.24
C CYS A 124 1.92 12.01 -13.99
N ASP A 125 1.90 13.32 -14.21
CA ASP A 125 0.70 14.13 -14.07
C ASP A 125 0.62 15.22 -15.14
N ALA A 126 -0.58 15.80 -15.24
CA ALA A 126 -0.85 16.91 -16.15
C ALA A 126 -0.13 18.21 -15.74
N SER A 127 0.56 18.22 -14.60
CA SER A 127 1.34 19.36 -14.11
C SER A 127 2.79 19.32 -14.59
N GLY A 128 3.16 18.33 -15.42
CA GLY A 128 4.49 18.20 -15.98
C GLY A 128 5.52 17.60 -15.03
N ASN A 129 5.10 16.98 -13.91
CA ASN A 129 6.04 16.26 -13.05
C ASN A 129 6.48 14.97 -13.75
N SER A 130 7.79 14.71 -13.75
CA SER A 130 8.36 13.48 -14.26
C SER A 130 8.55 12.44 -13.15
N CYS A 131 8.20 11.18 -13.42
CA CYS A 131 8.70 10.06 -12.64
C CYS A 131 9.82 9.38 -13.40
N GLY A 132 10.92 9.20 -12.67
CA GLY A 132 12.06 8.46 -13.15
C GLY A 132 12.02 7.00 -12.71
N GLY A 133 12.82 6.19 -13.35
CA GLY A 133 13.28 4.93 -12.79
C GLY A 133 14.44 4.37 -13.59
N MET A 134 14.90 3.17 -13.24
CA MET A 134 16.10 2.55 -13.79
C MET A 134 15.87 1.07 -14.01
N LEU A 135 16.40 0.59 -15.13
CA LEU A 135 16.64 -0.81 -15.43
C LEU A 135 18.11 -1.12 -15.22
N ALA A 136 18.38 -2.15 -14.40
CA ALA A 136 19.72 -2.67 -14.16
C ALA A 136 19.69 -4.19 -14.12
N VAL A 137 20.81 -4.84 -14.41
CA VAL A 137 20.93 -6.30 -14.50
C VAL A 137 22.11 -6.76 -13.67
N SER A 138 21.95 -7.87 -12.95
CA SER A 138 23.04 -8.59 -12.30
C SER A 138 23.08 -10.01 -12.84
N GLU A 139 24.16 -10.34 -13.53
CA GLU A 139 24.40 -11.70 -14.03
C GLU A 139 24.74 -12.65 -12.88
N GLU A 140 25.58 -12.19 -11.95
CA GLU A 140 25.96 -12.93 -10.74
C GLU A 140 24.74 -13.25 -9.87
N GLY A 141 23.88 -12.25 -9.66
CA GLY A 141 22.63 -12.40 -8.92
C GLY A 141 21.50 -13.06 -9.71
N ARG A 142 21.69 -13.32 -11.02
CA ARG A 142 20.65 -13.75 -11.97
C ARG A 142 19.36 -12.94 -11.81
N ALA A 143 19.50 -11.63 -11.68
CA ALA A 143 18.43 -10.73 -11.29
C ALA A 143 18.35 -9.54 -12.24
N ILE A 144 17.11 -9.11 -12.51
CA ILE A 144 16.81 -7.90 -13.24
C ILE A 144 16.11 -6.95 -12.27
N TYR A 145 16.65 -5.75 -12.15
CA TYR A 145 16.18 -4.74 -11.23
C TYR A 145 15.42 -3.66 -11.99
N LEU A 146 14.12 -3.58 -11.72
CA LEU A 146 13.28 -2.45 -12.07
C LEU A 146 13.12 -1.61 -10.81
N SER A 147 13.69 -0.41 -10.82
CA SER A 147 13.62 0.52 -9.69
C SER A 147 12.89 1.78 -10.09
N TYR A 148 11.92 2.19 -9.27
CA TYR A 148 11.12 3.39 -9.48
C TYR A 148 11.68 4.50 -8.60
N GLY A 149 12.02 5.62 -9.22
CA GLY A 149 12.54 6.79 -8.55
C GLY A 149 11.43 7.57 -7.84
N ASN A 150 11.82 8.37 -6.86
CA ASN A 150 10.88 9.15 -6.05
C ASN A 150 10.57 10.52 -6.68
N THR A 151 9.53 11.13 -6.14
CA THR A 151 9.11 12.53 -6.27
C THR A 151 10.28 13.51 -6.24
N VAL A 152 10.40 14.35 -7.28
CA VAL A 152 11.50 15.32 -7.41
C VAL A 152 11.11 16.69 -6.82
N SER A 153 9.82 16.99 -6.67
CA SER A 153 9.32 18.31 -6.27
C SER A 153 8.32 18.27 -5.09
N ARG A 154 8.29 19.33 -4.27
CA ARG A 154 7.29 19.50 -3.20
C ARG A 154 5.85 19.57 -3.74
N LYS A 155 5.66 20.08 -4.96
CA LYS A 155 4.34 20.16 -5.60
C LYS A 155 3.80 18.77 -5.91
N GLN A 156 4.68 17.88 -6.36
CA GLN A 156 4.34 16.48 -6.62
C GLN A 156 3.96 15.74 -5.31
N LEU A 157 4.65 16.00 -4.19
CA LEU A 157 4.29 15.46 -2.88
C LEU A 157 2.87 15.84 -2.42
N VAL A 158 2.46 17.09 -2.64
CA VAL A 158 1.09 17.55 -2.31
C VAL A 158 0.06 16.86 -3.17
N SER A 159 0.34 16.69 -4.47
CA SER A 159 -0.52 15.96 -5.39
C SER A 159 -0.68 14.49 -4.97
N GLU A 160 0.41 13.83 -4.59
CA GLU A 160 0.41 12.45 -4.07
C GLU A 160 -0.42 12.33 -2.80
N LEU A 161 -0.30 13.28 -1.87
CA LEU A 161 -1.07 13.31 -0.64
C LEU A 161 -2.58 13.44 -0.91
N VAL A 162 -2.98 14.36 -1.78
CA VAL A 162 -4.40 14.57 -2.14
C VAL A 162 -4.98 13.32 -2.80
N ASN A 163 -4.24 12.71 -3.74
CA ASN A 163 -4.67 11.47 -4.39
C ASN A 163 -4.73 10.28 -3.41
N GLY A 164 -3.80 10.22 -2.44
CA GLY A 164 -3.83 9.22 -1.37
C GLY A 164 -5.05 9.34 -0.46
N LEU A 165 -5.41 10.57 -0.08
CA LEU A 165 -6.64 10.85 0.69
C LEU A 165 -7.90 10.53 -0.13
N GLY A 166 -7.92 10.88 -1.42
CA GLY A 166 -9.01 10.52 -2.33
C GLY A 166 -9.21 9.01 -2.41
N ALA A 167 -8.12 8.24 -2.49
CA ALA A 167 -8.19 6.78 -2.49
C ALA A 167 -8.72 6.22 -1.15
N GLN A 168 -8.43 6.83 0.00
CA GLN A 168 -9.06 6.42 1.27
C GLN A 168 -10.58 6.61 1.26
N LEU A 169 -11.07 7.59 0.51
CA LEU A 169 -12.49 7.91 0.33
C LEU A 169 -13.14 7.13 -0.83
N GLY A 170 -12.40 6.23 -1.50
CA GLY A 170 -12.94 5.38 -2.56
C GLY A 170 -12.68 5.86 -4.00
N ALA A 171 -11.92 6.94 -4.18
CA ALA A 171 -11.43 7.36 -5.50
C ALA A 171 -10.17 6.55 -5.89
N TRP A 172 -10.40 5.31 -6.32
CA TRP A 172 -9.37 4.40 -6.80
C TRP A 172 -9.69 3.88 -8.21
N GLU A 173 -8.64 3.60 -9.00
CA GLU A 173 -8.76 2.84 -10.24
C GLU A 173 -8.90 1.36 -9.90
N LYS A 174 -9.76 0.64 -10.61
CA LYS A 174 -9.84 -0.82 -10.50
C LYS A 174 -8.57 -1.43 -11.10
N PHE A 175 -7.91 -2.30 -10.35
CA PHE A 175 -6.70 -2.99 -10.82
C PHE A 175 -6.88 -4.50 -10.74
N GLU A 176 -7.02 -5.13 -11.92
CA GLU A 176 -7.20 -6.57 -12.20
C GLU A 176 -8.38 -7.29 -11.52
N SER A 177 -8.74 -6.92 -10.30
CA SER A 177 -9.77 -7.53 -9.46
C SER A 177 -10.91 -6.55 -9.24
N LYS A 178 -12.16 -7.04 -9.26
CA LYS A 178 -13.36 -6.23 -8.97
C LYS A 178 -13.39 -5.69 -7.52
N LYS A 179 -12.55 -6.23 -6.63
CA LYS A 179 -12.50 -5.90 -5.19
C LYS A 179 -11.26 -5.08 -4.81
N ALA A 180 -10.31 -4.87 -5.73
CA ALA A 180 -9.07 -4.16 -5.45
C ALA A 180 -9.03 -2.84 -6.23
N GLY A 181 -8.59 -1.79 -5.53
CA GLY A 181 -8.40 -0.46 -6.09
C GLY A 181 -6.98 0.03 -5.82
N VAL A 182 -6.43 0.78 -6.76
CA VAL A 182 -5.15 1.48 -6.64
C VAL A 182 -5.36 2.97 -6.81
N VAL A 183 -4.51 3.78 -6.17
CA VAL A 183 -4.55 5.24 -6.32
C VAL A 183 -4.32 5.60 -7.80
N SER A 184 -5.23 6.38 -8.40
CA SER A 184 -5.19 6.72 -9.82
C SER A 184 -3.87 7.37 -10.26
N TYR A 185 -3.27 8.20 -9.38
CA TYR A 185 -1.98 8.83 -9.59
C TYR A 185 -0.87 7.81 -9.87
N PHE A 186 -0.69 6.84 -8.96
CA PHE A 186 0.33 5.81 -9.11
C PHE A 186 -0.01 4.83 -10.23
N HIS A 187 -1.29 4.55 -10.48
CA HIS A 187 -1.72 3.68 -11.56
C HIS A 187 -1.34 4.21 -12.94
N LYS A 188 -1.65 5.49 -13.22
CA LYS A 188 -1.35 6.10 -14.52
C LYS A 188 0.15 6.18 -14.77
N ALA A 189 0.92 6.59 -13.76
CA ALA A 189 2.38 6.60 -13.83
C ALA A 189 2.95 5.20 -14.06
N PHE A 190 2.46 4.20 -13.31
CA PHE A 190 2.88 2.80 -13.45
C PHE A 190 2.60 2.26 -14.84
N TYR A 191 1.41 2.45 -15.42
CA TYR A 191 1.10 1.91 -16.75
C TYR A 191 1.95 2.51 -17.85
N LYS A 192 2.17 3.84 -17.84
CA LYS A 192 3.08 4.48 -18.79
C LYS A 192 4.49 3.89 -18.69
N TYR A 193 4.98 3.73 -17.46
CA TYR A 193 6.31 3.22 -17.19
C TYR A 193 6.48 1.74 -17.54
N ALA A 194 5.50 0.92 -17.14
CA ALA A 194 5.47 -0.51 -17.37
C ALA A 194 5.46 -0.82 -18.87
N ILE A 195 4.66 -0.11 -19.66
CA ILE A 195 4.66 -0.28 -21.12
C ILE A 195 6.04 0.07 -21.70
N SER A 196 6.64 1.20 -21.31
CA SER A 196 7.96 1.61 -21.81
C SER A 196 9.09 0.65 -21.42
N GLN A 197 9.08 0.12 -20.20
CA GLN A 197 10.11 -0.81 -19.73
C GLN A 197 9.90 -2.24 -20.26
N ILE A 198 8.66 -2.75 -20.25
CA ILE A 198 8.34 -4.11 -20.72
C ILE A 198 8.57 -4.23 -22.23
N THR A 199 8.22 -3.21 -23.02
CA THR A 199 8.51 -3.21 -24.47
C THR A 199 10.01 -3.33 -24.73
N CYS A 200 10.83 -2.61 -23.96
CA CYS A 200 12.28 -2.67 -24.07
C CYS A 200 12.84 -4.02 -23.58
N PHE A 201 12.25 -4.60 -22.53
CA PHE A 201 12.59 -5.92 -22.01
C PHE A 201 12.31 -7.04 -23.02
N VAL A 202 11.14 -7.02 -23.65
CA VAL A 202 10.78 -7.97 -24.72
C VAL A 202 11.76 -7.83 -25.89
N LEU A 203 12.11 -6.60 -26.28
CA LEU A 203 13.14 -6.36 -27.29
C LEU A 203 14.52 -6.88 -26.88
N LEU A 204 14.93 -6.72 -25.61
CA LEU A 204 16.22 -7.22 -25.10
C LEU A 204 16.30 -8.74 -25.06
N ILE A 205 15.19 -9.44 -24.79
CA ILE A 205 15.12 -10.91 -24.84
C ILE A 205 15.16 -11.40 -26.30
N ILE A 206 14.49 -10.70 -27.21
CA ILE A 206 14.43 -11.07 -28.63
C ILE A 206 15.80 -10.87 -29.30
N TYR A 207 16.55 -9.83 -28.95
CA TYR A 207 17.86 -9.55 -29.55
C TYR A 207 19.02 -10.39 -29.01
N ASN A 208 18.85 -11.05 -27.86
CA ASN A 208 19.88 -11.91 -27.23
C ASN A 208 19.58 -13.42 -27.37
N ASN A 209 18.59 -13.81 -28.18
CA ASN A 209 18.39 -15.18 -28.68
C ASN A 209 18.57 -15.20 -30.20
#